data_AF-W4RRP0-F1
#
_entry.id   AF-W4RRP0-F1
#
_cell.length_a   1.000
_cell.length_b   1.000
_cell.length_c   1.000
_cell.angle_alpha   90.00
_cell.angle_beta   90.00
_cell.angle_gamma   90.00
#
_symmetry.space_group_name_H-M   'P 1'
#
loop_
_entity.id
_entity.type
_entity.pdbx_description
1 polymer ?
#
loop_
_entity_poly.entity_id
_entity_poly.type
_entity_poly.pdbx_seq_one_letter_code
_entity_poly.pdbx_strand_id
1 'polypeptide(L)'
;MKVYLDVIWALNLLFDTFLLYLTAIILKRQVKLWRLCLGGTIGSLLIILAITPFHSAAGHPAGKLFFSILMVLAAFGYKRFRFFFKALMTFYVTTFLLGGTLTGYITSSNLI
;
A
#
# COMPACT_ATOMS: atom_id res chain seq x y z
N MET A 1 -8.33 26.19 3.28
CA MET A 1 -7.38 25.70 2.25
C MET A 1 -8.11 24.67 1.40
N LYS A 2 -8.10 24.80 0.06
CA LYS A 2 -8.66 23.75 -0.83
C LYS A 2 -7.80 22.50 -0.65
N VAL A 3 -8.34 21.49 0.00
CA VAL A 3 -7.67 20.21 0.22
C VAL A 3 -7.46 19.57 -1.15
N TYR A 4 -6.20 19.27 -1.50
CA TYR A 4 -5.82 18.57 -2.72
C TYR A 4 -6.18 17.07 -2.64
N LEU A 5 -7.44 16.78 -2.30
CA LEU A 5 -7.94 15.43 -2.09
C LEU A 5 -7.66 14.55 -3.30
N ASP A 6 -7.92 15.09 -4.49
CA ASP A 6 -7.73 14.40 -5.77
C ASP A 6 -6.26 14.01 -6.00
N VAL A 7 -5.33 14.90 -5.65
CA VAL A 7 -3.88 14.67 -5.80
C VAL A 7 -3.40 13.64 -4.78
N ILE A 8 -3.81 13.77 -3.51
CA ILE A 8 -3.44 12.83 -2.45
C ILE A 8 -3.98 11.43 -2.77
N TRP A 9 -5.22 11.35 -3.29
CA TRP A 9 -5.84 10.11 -3.68
C TRP A 9 -5.11 9.45 -4.86
N ALA A 10 -4.86 10.21 -5.94
CA ALA A 10 -4.15 9.70 -7.12
C ALA A 10 -2.72 9.26 -6.78
N LEU A 11 -2.02 10.01 -5.93
CA LEU A 11 -0.69 9.66 -5.47
C LEU A 11 -0.69 8.36 -4.64
N ASN A 12 -1.64 8.20 -3.71
CA ASN A 12 -1.76 6.96 -2.94
C ASN A 12 -2.08 5.77 -3.84
N LEU A 13 -3.01 5.92 -4.79
CA LEU A 13 -3.33 4.88 -5.75
C LEU A 13 -2.09 4.44 -6.56
N LEU A 14 -1.26 5.40 -6.96
CA LEU A 14 -0.01 5.13 -7.68
C LEU A 14 1.02 4.41 -6.79
N PHE A 15 1.24 4.87 -5.55
CA PHE A 15 2.16 4.24 -4.60
C PHE A 15 1.71 2.84 -4.19
N ASP A 16 0.43 2.63 -3.91
CA ASP A 16 -0.12 1.32 -3.55
C ASP A 16 0.04 0.32 -4.70
N THR A 17 -0.25 0.75 -5.93
CA THR A 17 -0.05 -0.07 -7.14
C THR A 17 1.45 -0.39 -7.33
N PHE A 18 2.32 0.59 -7.09
CA PHE A 18 3.78 0.42 -7.19
C PHE A 18 4.33 -0.55 -6.13
N LEU A 19 3.86 -0.47 -4.88
CA LEU A 19 4.22 -1.39 -3.81
C LEU A 19 3.78 -2.83 -4.12
N LEU A 20 2.56 -3.01 -4.64
CA LEU A 20 2.09 -4.32 -5.08
C LEU A 20 2.91 -4.86 -6.26
N TYR A 21 3.36 -3.99 -7.16
CA TYR A 21 4.24 -4.35 -8.26
C TYR A 21 5.62 -4.80 -7.80
N LEU A 22 6.26 -4.05 -6.91
CA LEU A 22 7.51 -4.46 -6.28
C LEU A 22 7.37 -5.79 -5.54
N THR A 23 6.28 -5.95 -4.79
CA THR A 23 5.96 -7.21 -4.10
C THR A 23 5.87 -8.36 -5.11
N ALA A 24 5.25 -8.16 -6.28
CA ALA A 24 5.16 -9.18 -7.33
C ALA A 24 6.51 -9.53 -7.96
N ILE A 25 7.38 -8.53 -8.17
CA ILE A 25 8.75 -8.72 -8.66
C ILE A 25 9.56 -9.54 -7.67
N ILE A 26 9.53 -9.19 -6.38
CA ILE A 26 10.27 -9.89 -5.31
C ILE A 26 9.79 -11.34 -5.21
N LEU A 27 8.49 -11.57 -5.34
CA LEU A 27 7.90 -12.91 -5.35
C LEU A 27 8.12 -13.67 -6.67
N LYS A 28 8.77 -13.04 -7.66
CA LYS A 28 9.02 -13.55 -9.02
C LYS A 28 7.75 -14.09 -9.69
N ARG A 29 6.65 -13.35 -9.58
CA ARG A 29 5.35 -13.77 -10.13
C ARG A 29 4.86 -12.83 -11.23
N GLN A 30 4.36 -13.45 -12.29
CA GLN A 30 3.61 -12.80 -13.33
C GLN A 30 2.21 -12.50 -12.82
N VAL A 31 1.98 -11.26 -12.40
CA VAL A 31 0.67 -10.77 -11.98
C VAL A 31 0.17 -9.80 -13.05
N LYS A 32 -1.08 -9.93 -13.46
CA LYS A 32 -1.67 -9.04 -14.47
C LYS A 32 -1.80 -7.63 -13.90
N LEU A 33 -1.38 -6.62 -14.66
CA LEU A 33 -1.49 -5.19 -14.29
C LEU A 33 -2.89 -4.79 -13.82
N TRP A 34 -3.95 -5.28 -14.46
CA TRP A 34 -5.33 -4.99 -14.02
C TRP A 34 -5.62 -5.45 -12.59
N ARG A 35 -5.02 -6.57 -12.14
CA ARG A 35 -5.18 -7.05 -10.76
C ARG A 35 -4.42 -6.18 -9.76
N LEU A 36 -3.28 -5.64 -10.16
CA LEU A 36 -2.56 -4.65 -9.36
C LEU A 36 -3.35 -3.35 -9.24
N CYS A 37 -3.92 -2.86 -10.34
CA CYS A 37 -4.79 -1.69 -10.30
C CYS A 37 -6.00 -1.93 -9.37
N LEU A 38 -6.63 -3.11 -9.40
CA LEU A 38 -7.69 -3.44 -8.45
C LEU A 38 -7.19 -3.41 -6.99
N GLY A 39 -6.03 -4.01 -6.71
CA GLY A 39 -5.41 -3.92 -5.38
C GLY A 39 -5.10 -2.49 -4.95
N GLY A 40 -4.54 -1.68 -5.84
CA GLY A 40 -4.24 -0.26 -5.60
C GLY A 40 -5.49 0.60 -5.40
N THR A 41 -6.58 0.32 -6.11
CA THR A 41 -7.86 1.02 -5.89
C THR A 41 -8.43 0.73 -4.49
N ILE A 42 -8.30 -0.51 -4.01
CA ILE A 42 -8.71 -0.88 -2.64
C ILE A 42 -7.84 -0.19 -1.59
N GLY A 43 -6.52 -0.08 -1.83
CA GLY A 43 -5.61 0.68 -0.98
C GLY A 43 -5.95 2.17 -0.92
N SER A 44 -6.21 2.79 -2.08
CA SER A 44 -6.63 4.18 -2.18
C SER A 44 -7.99 4.46 -1.50
N LEU A 45 -8.85 3.44 -1.36
CA LEU A 45 -10.11 3.60 -0.62
C LEU A 45 -9.86 3.83 0.87
N LEU A 46 -8.76 3.29 1.41
CA LEU A 46 -8.31 3.51 2.78
C LEU A 46 -7.94 4.99 3.01
N ILE A 47 -7.26 5.64 2.06
CA ILE A 47 -6.88 7.06 2.21
C ILE A 47 -8.11 7.96 2.20
N ILE A 48 -9.12 7.67 1.38
CA ILE A 48 -10.39 8.41 1.38
C ILE A 48 -11.07 8.28 2.75
N LEU A 49 -11.13 7.07 3.30
CA LEU A 49 -11.70 6.81 4.63
C LEU A 49 -10.92 7.52 5.74
N ALA A 50 -9.59 7.60 5.61
CA ALA A 50 -8.72 8.27 6.59
C ALA A 50 -8.82 9.80 6.55
N ILE A 51 -9.17 10.39 5.40
CA ILE A 51 -9.36 11.85 5.26
C ILE A 51 -10.79 12.27 5.63
N THR A 52 -11.74 11.34 5.61
CA THR A 52 -13.11 11.53 6.15
C THR A 52 -13.02 11.62 7.69
N PRO A 53 -13.92 12.33 8.42
CA PRO A 53 -13.89 12.48 9.88
C PRO A 53 -13.92 11.17 10.71
N PHE A 54 -13.96 10.00 10.08
CA PHE A 54 -13.74 8.69 10.68
C PHE A 54 -12.26 8.37 10.96
N HIS A 55 -11.43 9.38 11.22
CA HIS A 55 -10.00 9.24 11.51
C HIS A 55 -9.72 8.30 12.69
N SER A 56 -10.62 8.26 13.68
CA SER A 56 -10.57 7.33 14.82
C SER A 56 -10.63 5.85 14.39
N ALA A 57 -11.43 5.51 13.37
CA ALA A 57 -11.57 4.14 12.89
C ALA A 57 -10.41 3.72 11.96
N ALA A 58 -9.92 4.65 11.13
CA ALA A 58 -8.81 4.42 10.20
C ALA A 58 -7.41 4.43 10.89
N GLY A 59 -7.31 5.10 12.03
CA GLY A 59 -6.09 5.14 12.85
C GLY A 59 -5.84 3.83 13.62
N HIS A 60 -6.84 2.96 13.75
CA HIS A 60 -6.65 1.68 14.43
C HIS A 60 -5.67 0.79 13.64
N PRO A 61 -4.60 0.27 14.26
CA PRO A 61 -3.62 -0.58 13.59
C PRO A 61 -4.26 -1.85 12.99
N ALA A 62 -5.37 -2.32 13.58
CA ALA A 62 -6.17 -3.42 13.03
C ALA A 62 -6.83 -3.08 11.68
N GLY A 63 -7.31 -1.84 11.50
CA GLY A 63 -7.89 -1.38 10.23
C GLY A 63 -6.85 -1.35 9.12
N LYS A 64 -5.65 -0.83 9.40
CA LYS A 64 -4.52 -0.86 8.45
C LYS A 64 -4.13 -2.28 8.04
N LEU A 65 -4.11 -3.21 8.99
CA LEU A 65 -3.84 -4.63 8.73
C LEU A 65 -4.92 -5.25 7.82
N PHE A 66 -6.19 -4.98 8.10
CA PHE A 66 -7.30 -5.53 7.32
C PHE A 66 -7.28 -5.07 5.85
N PHE A 67 -7.03 -3.78 5.61
CA PHE A 67 -6.93 -3.27 4.24
C PHE A 67 -5.70 -3.81 3.50
N SER A 68 -4.56 -3.95 4.16
CA SER A 68 -3.37 -4.60 3.58
C SER A 68 -3.67 -6.04 3.14
N ILE A 69 -4.42 -6.79 3.97
CA ILE A 69 -4.91 -8.13 3.62
C ILE A 69 -5.77 -8.09 2.36
N LEU A 70 -6.73 -7.16 2.27
CA LEU A 70 -7.61 -7.02 1.10
C LEU A 70 -6.85 -6.63 -0.17
N MET A 71 -5.88 -5.71 -0.09
CA MET A 71 -5.04 -5.32 -1.22
C MET A 71 -4.26 -6.50 -1.78
N VAL A 72 -3.58 -7.25 -0.91
CA VAL A 72 -2.81 -8.44 -1.29
C VAL A 72 -3.73 -9.52 -1.87
N LEU A 73 -4.92 -9.68 -1.30
CA LEU A 73 -5.91 -10.65 -1.77
C LEU A 73 -6.40 -10.31 -3.18
N ALA A 74 -6.72 -9.04 -3.45
CA ALA A 74 -7.15 -8.59 -4.77
C ALA A 74 -6.04 -8.72 -5.83
N ALA A 75 -4.81 -8.27 -5.49
CA ALA A 75 -3.67 -8.28 -6.40
C ALA A 75 -3.20 -9.70 -6.75
N PHE A 76 -2.99 -10.56 -5.75
CA PHE A 76 -2.39 -11.88 -5.95
C PHE A 76 -3.41 -13.01 -6.05
N GLY A 77 -4.56 -12.86 -5.39
CA GLY A 77 -5.65 -13.84 -5.38
C GLY A 77 -5.41 -14.94 -4.36
N TYR A 78 -6.51 -15.54 -3.90
CA TYR A 78 -6.42 -16.64 -2.97
C TYR A 78 -6.16 -17.96 -3.71
N LYS A 79 -4.89 -18.38 -3.76
CA LYS A 79 -4.53 -19.76 -4.20
C LYS A 79 -4.09 -20.67 -3.06
N ARG A 80 -3.34 -20.16 -2.08
CA ARG A 80 -2.81 -20.94 -0.96
C ARG A 80 -2.47 -20.03 0.23
N PHE A 81 -2.87 -20.41 1.45
CA PHE A 81 -2.66 -19.59 2.66
C PHE A 81 -1.18 -19.25 2.92
N ARG A 82 -0.27 -20.22 2.76
CA ARG A 82 1.19 -19.99 2.89
C ARG A 82 1.73 -18.94 1.92
N PHE A 83 1.12 -18.85 0.73
CA PHE A 83 1.53 -17.89 -0.28
C PHE A 83 1.01 -16.49 0.04
N PHE A 84 -0.25 -16.41 0.50
CA PHE A 84 -0.83 -15.17 0.97
C PHE A 84 0.01 -14.54 2.08
N PHE A 85 0.43 -15.33 3.07
CA PHE A 85 1.27 -14.85 4.16
C PHE A 85 2.65 -14.37 3.68
N LYS A 86 3.27 -15.07 2.72
CA LYS A 86 4.53 -14.59 2.10
C LYS A 86 4.34 -13.25 1.39
N ALA A 87 3.28 -13.11 0.59
CA ALA A 87 3.00 -11.86 -0.12
C ALA A 87 2.73 -10.70 0.86
N LEU A 88 2.00 -10.95 1.95
CA LEU A 88 1.76 -9.97 3.01
C LEU A 88 3.06 -9.53 3.69
N MET A 89 3.92 -10.47 4.07
CA MET A 89 5.23 -10.18 4.67
C MET A 89 6.12 -9.38 3.72
N THR A 90 6.20 -9.78 2.45
CA THR A 90 6.97 -9.06 1.44
C THR A 90 6.42 -7.66 1.21
N PHE A 91 5.11 -7.48 1.19
CA PHE A 91 4.49 -6.16 1.08
C PHE A 91 4.89 -5.27 2.27
N TYR A 92 4.78 -5.76 3.50
CA TYR A 92 5.21 -5.03 4.69
C TYR A 92 6.69 -4.65 4.67
N VAL A 93 7.57 -5.58 4.29
CA VAL A 93 9.01 -5.32 4.13
C VAL A 93 9.24 -4.27 3.06
N THR A 94 8.54 -4.34 1.92
CA THR A 94 8.70 -3.38 0.83
C THR A 94 8.23 -1.98 1.26
N THR A 95 7.10 -1.89 1.96
CA THR A 95 6.59 -0.63 2.51
C THR A 95 7.54 -0.05 3.55
N PHE A 96 8.11 -0.89 4.43
CA PHE A 96 9.11 -0.46 5.40
C PHE A 96 10.41 0.00 4.73
N LEU A 97 10.86 -0.71 3.69
CA LEU A 97 12.04 -0.32 2.91
C LEU A 97 11.81 1.02 2.21
N LEU A 98 10.71 1.20 1.47
CA LEU A 98 10.43 2.48 0.80
C LEU A 98 10.19 3.62 1.78
N GLY A 99 9.43 3.39 2.86
CA GLY A 99 9.18 4.41 3.88
C GLY A 99 10.46 4.79 4.65
N GLY A 100 11.28 3.79 4.98
CA GLY A 100 12.56 3.97 5.67
C GLY A 100 13.60 4.67 4.80
N THR A 101 13.72 4.31 3.51
CA THR A 101 14.66 4.99 2.59
C THR A 101 14.27 6.44 2.37
N LEU A 102 12.98 6.74 2.21
CA LEU A 102 12.48 8.11 2.10
C LEU A 102 12.77 8.93 3.37
N THR A 103 12.46 8.38 4.55
CA THR A 103 12.71 9.07 5.83
C THR A 103 14.21 9.29 6.09
N GLY A 104 15.04 8.32 5.72
CA GLY A 104 16.50 8.43 5.80
C GLY A 104 17.04 9.52 4.86
N TYR A 105 16.60 9.54 3.61
CA TYR A 105 17.00 10.55 2.64
C TYR A 105 16.65 11.97 3.10
N ILE A 106 15.42 12.16 3.61
CA ILE A 106 14.96 13.46 4.12
C ILE A 106 15.83 13.89 5.32
N THR A 107 16.16 12.98 6.23
CA THR A 107 17.04 13.30 7.37
C THR A 107 18.44 13.70 6.90
N SER A 108 19.01 13.01 5.90
CA SER A 108 20.32 13.36 5.34
C SER A 108 20.33 14.68 4.57
N SER A 109 19.23 15.04 3.90
CA SER A 109 19.14 16.30 3.14
C SER A 109 18.91 17.53 4.01
N ASN A 110 18.35 17.37 5.23
CA ASN A 110 18.19 18.46 6.20
C ASN A 110 19.44 18.68 7.08
N LEU A 111 20.47 17.82 6.94
CA LEU A 111 21.76 17.97 7.60
C LEU A 111 22.81 18.70 6.75
N ILE A 112 22.47 19.08 5.51
CA ILE A 112 23.30 19.82 4.54
C ILE A 112 22.66 21.20 4.34
#